data_AF-A0A6C0B741-F1
#
_entry.id   AF-A0A6C0B741-F1
#
_cell.length_a   1.000
_cell.length_b   1.000
_cell.length_c   1.000
_cell.angle_alpha   90.00
_cell.angle_beta   90.00
_cell.angle_gamma   90.00
#
_symmetry.space_group_name_H-M   'P 1'
#
loop_
_entity.id
_entity.type
_entity.pdbx_description
1 polymer ?
#
loop_
_entity_poly.entity_id
_entity_poly.type
_entity_poly.pdbx_seq_one_letter_code
_entity_poly.pdbx_strand_id
1 'polypeptide(L)'
;MYNYLVEFIGTVFFVYVILAIGNPLATGAALALAILLAKNTSGGHFNPAVSLAMTSAGSLPSSELFPYIAAQLFGGLVAHQLYIRFKI
;
A
#
# COMPACT_ATOMS: atom_id res chain seq x y z
N MET A 1 0.53 11.07 11.28
CA MET A 1 -0.27 9.90 11.71
C MET A 1 -1.17 9.36 10.60
N TYR A 2 -1.95 10.19 9.90
CA TYR A 2 -2.79 9.73 8.78
C TYR A 2 -2.02 9.02 7.67
N ASN A 3 -0.76 9.41 7.41
CA ASN A 3 0.07 8.82 6.37
C ASN A 3 0.21 7.30 6.51
N TYR A 4 0.55 6.81 7.71
CA TYR A 4 0.74 5.37 7.96
C TYR A 4 -0.58 4.60 7.86
N LEU A 5 -1.68 5.22 8.28
CA LEU A 5 -3.01 4.61 8.15
C LEU A 5 -3.40 4.49 6.67
N VAL A 6 -3.12 5.51 5.87
CA VAL A 6 -3.35 5.48 4.41
C VAL A 6 -2.47 4.42 3.76
N GLU A 7 -1.18 4.36 4.07
CA GLU A 7 -0.28 3.31 3.57
C GLU A 7 -0.78 1.90 3.94
N PHE A 8 -1.19 1.70 5.20
CA PHE A 8 -1.75 0.43 5.65
C PHE A 8 -3.02 0.06 4.90
N ILE A 9 -4.04 0.92 4.88
CA ILE A 9 -5.34 0.65 4.24
C ILE A 9 -5.18 0.47 2.72
N GLY A 10 -4.38 1.32 2.08
CA GLY A 10 -4.11 1.24 0.66
C GLY A 10 -3.40 -0.06 0.28
N THR A 11 -2.41 -0.50 1.08
CA THR A 11 -1.79 -1.82 0.88
C THR A 11 -2.77 -2.97 1.15
N VAL A 12 -3.64 -2.88 2.17
CA VAL A 12 -4.70 -3.88 2.40
C VAL A 12 -5.56 -4.04 1.14
N PHE A 13 -6.06 -2.93 0.61
CA PHE A 13 -6.93 -2.91 -0.57
C PHE A 13 -6.22 -3.46 -1.81
N PHE A 14 -5.05 -2.92 -2.15
CA PHE A 14 -4.30 -3.30 -3.35
C PHE A 14 -3.87 -4.77 -3.32
N VAL A 15 -3.32 -5.25 -2.20
CA VAL A 15 -2.89 -6.65 -2.07
C VAL A 15 -4.08 -7.60 -2.06
N TYR A 16 -5.21 -7.22 -1.45
CA TYR A 16 -6.41 -8.05 -1.50
C TYR A 16 -6.91 -8.23 -2.94
N VAL A 17 -6.94 -7.17 -3.74
CA VAL A 17 -7.31 -7.24 -5.17
C VAL A 17 -6.39 -8.17 -5.95
N ILE A 18 -5.07 -8.12 -5.70
CA ILE A 18 -4.11 -9.06 -6.30
C ILE A 18 -4.49 -10.50 -5.98
N LEU A 19 -4.72 -10.81 -4.71
CA LEU A 19 -5.00 -12.17 -4.23
C LEU A 19 -6.37 -12.70 -4.70
N ALA A 20 -7.39 -11.86 -4.66
CA ALA A 20 -8.76 -12.26 -4.95
C ALA A 20 -9.03 -12.39 -6.46
N ILE A 21 -8.48 -11.49 -7.28
CA ILE A 21 -8.81 -11.42 -8.71
C ILE A 21 -7.72 -12.04 -9.58
N GLY A 22 -6.44 -11.81 -9.27
CA GLY A 22 -5.32 -12.29 -10.08
C GLY A 22 -5.24 -11.70 -11.51
N ASN A 23 -6.08 -10.70 -11.84
CA ASN A 23 -6.10 -10.06 -13.15
C ASN A 23 -5.22 -8.79 -13.16
N PRO A 24 -4.26 -8.65 -14.11
CA PRO A 24 -3.36 -7.49 -14.15
C PRO A 24 -4.05 -6.13 -14.30
N LEU A 25 -5.14 -6.05 -15.09
CA LEU A 25 -5.87 -4.80 -15.28
C LEU A 25 -6.60 -4.39 -14.01
N ALA A 26 -7.22 -5.34 -13.31
CA ALA A 26 -7.88 -5.07 -12.04
C ALA A 26 -6.88 -4.61 -10.96
N THR A 27 -5.74 -5.28 -10.86
CA THR A 27 -4.64 -4.90 -9.97
C THR A 27 -4.13 -3.49 -10.28
N GLY A 28 -3.89 -3.18 -11.56
CA GLY A 28 -3.45 -1.86 -12.01
C GLY A 28 -4.47 -0.77 -11.70
N ALA A 29 -5.75 -1.02 -11.96
CA ALA A 29 -6.84 -0.09 -11.67
C ALA A 29 -6.99 0.17 -10.15
N ALA A 30 -6.91 -0.87 -9.33
CA ALA A 30 -6.95 -0.74 -7.87
C ALA A 30 -5.78 0.09 -7.34
N LEU A 31 -4.56 -0.19 -7.82
CA LEU A 31 -3.38 0.60 -7.44
C LEU A 31 -3.52 2.06 -7.86
N ALA A 32 -3.94 2.31 -9.11
CA ALA A 32 -4.14 3.66 -9.63
C ALA A 32 -5.16 4.45 -8.79
N LEU A 33 -6.30 3.82 -8.46
CA LEU A 33 -7.32 4.43 -7.60
C LEU A 33 -6.76 4.76 -6.21
N ALA A 34 -6.06 3.81 -5.58
CA ALA A 34 -5.48 4.00 -4.26
C ALA A 34 -4.49 5.17 -4.25
N ILE A 35 -3.63 5.29 -5.27
CA ILE A 35 -2.66 6.38 -5.41
C ILE A 35 -3.37 7.72 -5.57
N LEU A 36 -4.39 7.79 -6.44
CA LEU A 36 -5.15 9.03 -6.67
C LEU A 36 -5.76 9.58 -5.37
N LEU A 37 -6.29 8.70 -4.53
CA LEU A 37 -6.89 9.07 -3.25
C LEU A 37 -5.84 9.46 -2.19
N ALA A 38 -4.69 8.79 -2.20
CA ALA A 38 -3.65 8.96 -1.18
C ALA A 38 -2.61 10.04 -1.47
N LYS A 39 -2.56 10.55 -2.71
CA LYS A 39 -1.53 11.47 -3.20
C LYS A 39 -1.24 12.63 -2.25
N ASN A 40 -2.29 13.28 -1.74
CA ASN A 40 -2.15 14.48 -0.89
C ASN A 40 -1.97 14.16 0.60
N THR A 41 -1.92 12.88 0.99
CA THR A 41 -1.78 12.46 2.39
C THR A 41 -0.47 11.71 2.63
N SER A 42 -0.31 10.50 2.08
CA SER A 42 0.90 9.69 2.29
C SER A 42 1.88 9.72 1.12
N GLY A 43 1.43 10.14 -0.06
CA GLY A 43 2.13 9.95 -1.33
C GLY A 43 1.73 8.65 -2.04
N GLY A 44 0.99 7.76 -1.37
CA GLY A 44 0.43 6.53 -1.94
C GLY A 44 1.49 5.53 -2.41
N HIS A 45 2.48 5.22 -1.56
CA HIS A 45 3.58 4.34 -1.97
C HIS A 45 3.14 2.88 -2.02
N PHE A 46 2.46 2.42 -0.97
CA PHE A 46 1.89 1.08 -0.77
C PHE A 46 2.87 -0.08 -0.97
N ASN A 47 4.17 0.21 -1.04
CA ASN A 47 5.23 -0.70 -1.44
C ASN A 47 6.56 -0.26 -0.81
N PRO A 48 7.27 -1.16 -0.11
CA PRO A 48 8.57 -0.85 0.50
C PRO A 48 9.64 -0.36 -0.48
N ALA A 49 9.68 -0.93 -1.69
CA ALA A 49 10.63 -0.51 -2.71
C ALA A 49 10.35 0.91 -3.21
N VAL A 50 9.07 1.28 -3.33
CA VAL A 50 8.65 2.64 -3.70
C VAL A 50 9.00 3.61 -2.58
N SER A 51 8.70 3.29 -1.31
CA SER A 51 9.09 4.13 -0.18
C SER A 51 10.60 4.34 -0.11
N LEU A 52 11.39 3.30 -0.31
CA LEU A 52 12.85 3.40 -0.36
C LEU A 52 13.32 4.31 -1.49
N ALA A 53 12.78 4.16 -2.69
CA ALA A 53 13.10 5.00 -3.84
C ALA A 53 12.73 6.46 -3.59
N MET A 54 11.55 6.73 -3.01
CA MET A 54 11.08 8.07 -2.68
C MET A 54 11.92 8.70 -1.57
N THR A 55 12.39 7.92 -0.59
CA THR A 55 13.37 8.40 0.40
C THR A 55 14.71 8.73 -0.26
N SER A 56 15.22 7.87 -1.15
CA SER A 56 16.46 8.12 -1.87
C SER A 56 16.39 9.35 -2.78
N ALA A 57 15.20 9.66 -3.31
CA ALA A 57 14.93 10.85 -4.11
C ALA A 57 14.66 12.11 -3.25
N GLY A 58 14.76 12.03 -1.93
CA GLY A 58 14.50 13.14 -1.00
C GLY A 58 13.01 13.53 -0.87
N SER A 59 12.10 12.73 -1.43
CA SER A 59 10.65 12.99 -1.42
C SER A 59 9.93 12.43 -0.19
N LEU A 60 10.57 11.51 0.54
CA LEU A 60 10.11 10.99 1.84
C LEU A 60 11.24 11.17 2.88
N PRO A 61 11.01 11.80 4.03
CA PRO A 61 12.03 11.91 5.06
C PRO A 61 12.54 10.54 5.50
N SER A 62 13.85 10.37 5.66
CA SER A 62 14.45 9.05 6.00
C SER A 62 13.94 8.48 7.33
N SER A 63 13.52 9.33 8.27
CA SER A 63 12.88 8.92 9.53
C SER A 63 11.53 8.21 9.32
N GLU A 64 10.85 8.47 8.20
CA GLU A 64 9.53 7.94 7.88
C GLU A 64 9.58 6.61 7.13
N LEU A 65 10.75 6.23 6.60
CA LEU A 65 10.92 5.05 5.77
C LEU A 65 10.47 3.76 6.49
N PHE A 66 11.02 3.50 7.68
CA PHE A 66 10.68 2.29 8.43
C PHE A 66 9.22 2.26 8.90
N PRO A 67 8.63 3.35 9.43
CA PRO A 67 7.19 3.42 9.70
C PRO A 67 6.31 3.11 8.48
N TYR A 68 6.65 3.65 7.31
CA TYR A 68 5.93 3.35 6.05
C TYR A 68 6.03 1.87 5.70
N ILE A 69 7.25 1.30 5.70
CA ILE A 69 7.46 -0.11 5.40
C ILE A 69 6.68 -1.00 6.37
N ALA A 70 6.69 -0.69 7.67
CA ALA A 70 5.94 -1.44 8.66
C ALA A 70 4.43 -1.42 8.35
N ALA A 71 3.86 -0.23 8.08
CA ALA A 71 2.45 -0.08 7.72
C ALA A 71 2.09 -0.90 6.47
N GLN A 72 2.93 -0.86 5.44
CA GLN A 72 2.73 -1.61 4.20
C GLN A 72 2.80 -3.13 4.44
N LEU A 73 3.81 -3.61 5.18
CA LEU A 73 3.95 -5.04 5.49
C LEU A 73 2.76 -5.57 6.29
N PHE A 74 2.34 -4.85 7.34
CA PHE A 74 1.15 -5.24 8.12
C PHE A 74 -0.13 -5.16 7.27
N GLY A 75 -0.24 -4.18 6.37
CA GLY A 75 -1.36 -4.10 5.43
C GLY A 75 -1.44 -5.32 4.52
N GLY A 76 -0.31 -5.77 3.96
CA GLY A 76 -0.24 -6.99 3.14
C GLY A 76 -0.61 -8.25 3.92
N LEU A 77 -0.14 -8.38 5.17
CA LEU A 77 -0.51 -9.51 6.04
C LEU A 77 -2.01 -9.52 6.37
N VAL A 78 -2.61 -8.36 6.63
CA VAL A 78 -4.04 -8.24 6.88
C VAL A 78 -4.85 -8.56 5.62
N ALA A 79 -4.42 -8.11 4.44
CA ALA A 79 -5.05 -8.49 3.17
C ALA A 79 -5.06 -10.02 2.98
N HIS A 80 -3.93 -10.67 3.20
CA HIS A 80 -3.84 -12.14 3.13
C HIS A 80 -4.79 -12.80 4.15
N GLN A 81 -4.82 -12.29 5.38
CA GLN A 81 -5.70 -12.84 6.41
C GLN A 81 -7.18 -12.67 6.10
N LEU A 82 -7.57 -11.56 5.45
CA LEU A 82 -8.92 -11.34 4.95
C LEU A 82 -9.24 -12.30 3.81
N TYR A 83 -8.35 -12.46 2.84
CA TYR A 83 -8.52 -13.36 1.70
C TYR A 83 -8.78 -14.81 2.12
N ILE A 84 -8.04 -15.32 3.11
CA ILE A 84 -8.23 -16.71 3.56
C ILE A 84 -9.49 -16.92 4.40
N ARG A 85 -10.02 -15.86 5.04
CA ARG A 85 -11.24 -15.92 5.88
C ARG A 85 -12.52 -15.65 5.09
N PHE A 86 -12.44 -14.75 4.15
CA PHE A 86 -13.55 -14.30 3.31
C PHE A 86 -13.15 -14.56 1.86
N LYS A 87 -13.31 -15.81 1.42
CA LYS A 87 -13.23 -16.14 -0.01
C LYS A 87 -14.48 -15.57 -0.69
N ILE A 88 -14.40 -14.30 -1.06
CA ILE A 88 -15.38 -13.61 -1.91
C ILE A 88 -14.98 -13.83 -3.36
#